data_AF-A0A9J7HUG2-F1
#
_entry.id   AF-A0A9J7HUG2-F1
#
_cell.length_a   1.000
_cell.length_b   1.000
_cell.length_c   1.000
_cell.angle_alpha   90.00
_cell.angle_beta   90.00
_cell.angle_gamma   90.00
#
_symmetry.space_group_name_H-M   'P 1'
#
loop_
_entity.id
_entity.type
_entity.pdbx_description
1 polymer ?
#
loop_
_entity_poly.entity_id
_entity_poly.type
_entity_poly.pdbx_seq_one_letter_code
_entity_poly.pdbx_strand_id
1 'polypeptide(L)'
;MMMVGPTGRAAVATTLLTLIVLQASGAIIMTGVCENDMECIVGRGQGSCCASFVTSGILSGIPVCKPPAAEGDDCHLLLEAFVPYPHTSPRYYWQCPCGPGLRCLPVKRGDVIGKCWGPGRG
;
A
#
# COMPACT_ATOMS: atom_id res chain seq x y z
N MET A 1 -26.53 -37.79 6.50
CA MET A 1 -26.21 -36.59 7.30
C MET A 1 -25.11 -36.94 8.30
N MET A 2 -23.91 -36.38 8.16
CA MET A 2 -22.83 -36.61 9.12
C MET A 2 -23.06 -35.72 10.34
N MET A 3 -23.42 -36.31 11.48
CA MET A 3 -23.51 -35.59 12.75
C MET A 3 -22.10 -35.32 13.27
N VAL A 4 -21.69 -34.05 13.26
CA VAL A 4 -20.45 -33.61 13.89
C VAL A 4 -20.64 -33.72 15.41
N GLY A 5 -19.96 -34.67 16.05
CA GLY A 5 -19.98 -34.86 17.51
C GLY A 5 -19.44 -33.64 18.28
N PRO A 6 -19.60 -33.59 19.61
CA PRO A 6 -19.21 -32.43 20.44
C PRO A 6 -17.73 -32.03 20.28
N THR A 7 -16.83 -33.00 20.10
CA THR A 7 -15.42 -32.79 19.75
C THR A 7 -15.23 -32.17 18.37
N GLY A 8 -16.03 -32.58 17.39
CA GLY A 8 -16.02 -31.99 16.05
C GLY A 8 -16.57 -30.55 16.04
N ARG A 9 -17.56 -30.23 16.88
CA ARG A 9 -18.11 -28.86 17.00
C ARG A 9 -17.07 -27.91 17.60
N ALA A 10 -16.31 -28.37 18.60
CA ALA A 10 -15.21 -27.62 19.18
C ALA A 10 -14.09 -27.38 18.16
N ALA A 11 -13.71 -28.41 17.38
CA ALA A 11 -12.70 -28.29 16.33
C ALA A 11 -13.13 -27.32 15.21
N VAL A 12 -14.39 -27.39 14.77
CA VAL A 12 -14.93 -26.45 13.77
C VAL A 12 -14.93 -25.03 14.33
N ALA A 13 -15.36 -24.83 15.58
CA ALA A 13 -15.36 -23.52 16.22
C ALA A 13 -13.96 -22.93 16.37
N THR A 14 -12.96 -23.72 16.79
CA THR A 14 -11.57 -23.24 16.90
C THR A 14 -10.99 -22.91 15.53
N THR A 15 -11.29 -23.70 14.50
CA THR A 15 -10.82 -23.43 13.13
C THR A 15 -11.46 -22.18 12.53
N LEU A 16 -12.74 -21.95 12.78
CA LEU A 16 -13.43 -20.71 12.41
C LEU A 16 -12.86 -19.51 13.16
N LEU A 17 -12.59 -19.66 14.47
CA LEU A 17 -12.03 -18.58 15.28
C LEU A 17 -10.63 -18.21 14.80
N THR A 18 -9.78 -19.19 14.49
CA THR A 18 -8.43 -18.92 13.95
C THR A 18 -8.50 -18.24 12.59
N LEU A 19 -9.40 -18.67 11.70
CA LEU A 19 -9.63 -18.01 10.41
C LEU A 19 -10.09 -16.56 10.58
N ILE A 20 -11.04 -16.30 11.48
CA ILE A 20 -11.53 -14.95 11.76
C ILE A 20 -10.41 -14.07 12.33
N VAL A 21 -9.63 -14.59 13.26
CA VAL A 21 -8.47 -13.88 13.83
C VAL A 21 -7.42 -13.60 12.76
N LEU A 22 -7.16 -14.54 11.86
CA LEU A 22 -6.18 -14.36 10.79
C LEU A 22 -6.62 -13.27 9.79
N GLN A 23 -7.90 -13.28 9.41
CA GLN A 23 -8.48 -12.23 8.55
C GLN A 23 -8.49 -10.86 9.24
N ALA A 24 -8.82 -10.83 10.53
CA ALA A 24 -8.85 -9.59 11.32
C ALA A 24 -7.46 -9.06 11.66
N SER A 25 -6.44 -9.92 11.72
CA SER A 25 -5.07 -9.53 12.05
C SER A 25 -4.39 -8.70 10.96
N GLY A 26 -5.00 -8.61 9.77
CA GLY A 26 -4.39 -7.98 8.60
C GLY A 26 -3.12 -8.74 8.26
N ALA A 27 -3.25 -9.78 7.43
CA ALA A 27 -2.17 -10.69 7.01
C ALA A 27 -0.78 -10.06 7.18
N ILE A 28 -0.02 -10.55 8.17
CA ILE A 28 1.35 -10.08 8.42
C ILE A 28 2.11 -10.21 7.11
N ILE A 29 2.44 -9.09 6.50
CA ILE A 29 3.10 -8.99 5.20
C ILE A 29 4.55 -9.46 5.38
N MET A 30 4.79 -10.77 5.38
CA MET A 30 6.13 -11.33 5.49
C MET A 30 6.94 -11.13 4.19
N THR A 31 6.29 -10.94 3.04
CA THR A 31 6.93 -10.86 1.72
C THR A 31 7.00 -9.45 1.14
N GLY A 32 6.39 -8.46 1.79
CA GLY A 32 6.27 -7.09 1.28
C GLY A 32 5.13 -6.87 0.29
N VAL A 33 4.44 -7.91 -0.20
CA VAL A 33 3.32 -7.80 -1.16
C VAL A 33 2.05 -7.28 -0.49
N CYS A 34 1.23 -6.49 -1.20
CA CYS A 34 0.05 -5.83 -0.64
C CYS A 34 -1.11 -5.72 -1.65
N GLU A 35 -2.32 -5.51 -1.15
CA GLU A 35 -3.52 -5.26 -1.96
C GLU A 35 -3.96 -3.78 -1.94
N ASN A 36 -3.66 -3.06 -0.85
CA ASN A 36 -4.05 -1.66 -0.70
C ASN A 36 -3.14 -0.92 0.29
N ASP A 37 -3.28 0.40 0.36
CA ASP A 37 -2.44 1.23 1.24
C ASP A 37 -2.63 0.89 2.73
N MET A 38 -3.82 0.43 3.14
CA MET A 38 -4.12 0.16 4.56
C MET A 38 -3.28 -0.98 5.12
N GLU A 39 -3.06 -2.05 4.34
CA GLU A 39 -2.19 -3.15 4.76
C GLU A 39 -0.75 -2.66 5.03
N CYS A 40 -0.25 -1.75 4.20
CA CYS A 40 1.07 -1.15 4.36
C CYS A 40 1.13 -0.15 5.53
N ILE A 41 0.07 0.64 5.74
CA ILE A 41 -0.02 1.57 6.87
C ILE A 41 -0.03 0.80 8.19
N VAL A 42 -0.80 -0.28 8.30
CA VAL A 42 -0.85 -1.13 9.48
C VAL A 42 0.48 -1.87 9.69
N GLY A 43 1.07 -2.41 8.62
CA GLY A 43 2.28 -3.24 8.71
C GLY A 43 3.61 -2.48 8.81
N ARG A 44 3.69 -1.26 8.26
CA ARG A 44 4.95 -0.47 8.17
C ARG A 44 4.87 0.94 8.74
N GLY A 45 3.67 1.45 8.99
CA GLY A 45 3.44 2.78 9.53
C GLY A 45 2.94 3.81 8.50
N GLN A 46 2.55 4.97 9.02
CA GLN A 46 1.90 6.04 8.26
C GLN A 46 2.81 6.58 7.14
N GLY A 47 2.22 6.92 6.00
CA GLY A 47 2.95 7.35 4.80
C GLY A 47 3.35 6.20 3.88
N SER A 48 3.33 4.95 4.35
CA SER A 48 3.55 3.78 3.50
C SER A 48 2.39 3.60 2.52
N CYS A 49 2.67 3.06 1.34
CA CYS A 49 1.66 2.80 0.31
C CYS A 49 1.90 1.45 -0.39
N CYS A 50 0.88 0.97 -1.11
CA CYS A 50 0.94 -0.23 -1.92
C CYS A 50 1.16 0.12 -3.39
N ALA A 51 2.38 -0.10 -3.91
CA ALA A 51 2.77 0.32 -5.26
C ALA A 51 3.61 -0.74 -5.97
N SER A 52 3.62 -0.73 -7.31
CA SER A 52 4.39 -1.71 -8.11
C SER A 52 5.88 -1.71 -7.73
N PHE A 53 6.47 -2.90 -7.53
CA PHE A 53 7.87 -3.07 -7.13
C PHE A 53 8.85 -2.53 -8.19
N VAL A 54 8.75 -3.05 -9.41
CA VAL A 54 9.51 -2.63 -10.59
C VAL A 54 8.56 -2.30 -11.75
N THR A 55 8.99 -1.41 -12.65
CA THR A 55 8.19 -0.97 -13.81
C THR A 55 8.46 -1.79 -15.08
N SER A 56 9.47 -2.66 -15.08
CA SER A 56 9.92 -3.40 -16.25
C SER A 56 10.36 -4.83 -15.90
N GLY A 57 10.18 -5.77 -16.83
CA GLY A 57 10.59 -7.16 -16.69
C GLY A 57 9.52 -8.08 -16.09
N ILE A 58 9.91 -9.30 -15.72
CA ILE A 58 8.99 -10.38 -15.30
C ILE A 58 8.26 -10.05 -13.99
N LEU A 59 8.85 -9.18 -13.16
CA LEU A 59 8.27 -8.76 -11.87
C LEU A 59 7.46 -7.46 -11.98
N SER A 60 7.19 -6.99 -13.21
CA SER A 60 6.34 -5.82 -13.43
C SER A 60 4.93 -6.07 -12.92
N GLY A 61 4.38 -5.09 -12.21
CA GLY A 61 3.00 -5.14 -11.71
C GLY A 61 2.81 -5.89 -10.39
N ILE A 62 3.87 -6.40 -9.75
CA ILE A 62 3.76 -6.97 -8.39
C ILE A 62 3.69 -5.82 -7.38
N PRO A 63 2.56 -5.61 -6.70
CA PRO A 63 2.41 -4.52 -5.74
C PRO A 63 3.07 -4.88 -4.42
N VAL A 64 3.87 -3.97 -3.89
CA VAL A 64 4.55 -4.13 -2.60
C VAL A 64 4.46 -2.86 -1.78
N CYS A 65 4.57 -3.02 -0.47
CA CYS A 65 4.65 -1.91 0.46
C CYS A 65 5.94 -1.14 0.24
N LYS A 66 5.79 0.15 -0.02
CA LYS A 66 6.88 1.10 -0.21
C LYS A 66 6.79 2.23 0.82
N PRO A 67 7.93 2.81 1.23
CA PRO A 67 7.94 4.00 2.08
C PRO A 67 7.40 5.22 1.32
N PRO A 68 6.98 6.29 2.02
CA PRO A 68 6.63 7.56 1.39
C PRO A 68 7.81 8.11 0.58
N ALA A 69 7.52 8.86 -0.49
CA ALA A 69 8.56 9.49 -1.30
C ALA A 69 9.28 10.60 -0.52
N ALA A 70 10.60 10.63 -0.62
CA ALA A 70 11.47 11.59 0.05
C ALA A 70 11.61 12.89 -0.74
N GLU A 71 12.21 13.91 -0.13
CA GLU A 71 12.47 15.17 -0.82
C GLU A 71 13.42 14.95 -2.02
N GLY A 72 13.05 15.45 -3.20
CA GLY A 72 13.78 15.25 -4.45
C GLY A 72 13.44 13.95 -5.20
N ASP A 73 12.58 13.08 -4.67
CA ASP A 73 12.05 11.93 -5.40
C ASP A 73 11.06 12.37 -6.50
N ASP A 74 10.94 11.55 -7.53
CA ASP A 74 9.91 11.74 -8.57
C ASP A 74 8.52 11.48 -8.01
N CYS A 75 7.57 12.29 -8.47
CA CYS A 75 6.16 12.16 -8.13
C CYS A 75 5.29 12.46 -9.34
N HIS A 76 4.10 11.86 -9.41
CA HIS A 76 3.21 12.07 -10.56
C HIS A 76 2.12 13.09 -10.20
N LEU A 77 2.17 14.28 -10.80
CA LEU A 77 1.34 15.44 -10.43
C LEU A 77 -0.16 15.14 -10.50
N LEU A 78 -0.61 14.46 -11.56
CA LEU A 78 -2.02 14.08 -11.71
C LEU A 78 -2.44 13.03 -10.68
N LEU A 79 -1.63 12.00 -10.44
CA LEU A 79 -2.01 10.94 -9.51
C LEU A 79 -2.04 11.46 -8.08
N GLU A 80 -1.11 12.33 -7.70
CA GLU A 80 -1.12 12.98 -6.38
C GLU A 80 -2.39 13.81 -6.16
N ALA A 81 -2.91 14.45 -7.22
CA ALA A 81 -4.12 15.28 -7.15
C ALA A 81 -5.42 14.48 -7.18
N PHE A 82 -5.47 13.34 -7.90
CA PHE A 82 -6.71 12.61 -8.17
C PHE A 82 -6.84 11.29 -7.42
N VAL A 83 -5.74 10.68 -6.98
CA VAL A 83 -5.76 9.39 -6.27
C VAL A 83 -5.67 9.66 -4.77
N PRO A 84 -6.75 9.45 -4.00
CA PRO A 84 -6.73 9.71 -2.57
C PRO A 84 -5.73 8.78 -1.85
N TYR A 85 -5.21 9.28 -0.73
CA TYR A 85 -4.44 8.49 0.22
C TYR A 85 -5.22 8.42 1.55
N PRO A 86 -5.45 7.23 2.13
CA PRO A 86 -5.08 5.90 1.63
C PRO A 86 -5.92 5.47 0.42
N HIS A 87 -5.31 4.71 -0.50
CA HIS A 87 -5.98 4.11 -1.66
C HIS A 87 -6.39 2.65 -1.40
N THR A 88 -7.56 2.25 -1.91
CA THR A 88 -8.18 0.94 -1.67
C THR A 88 -7.79 -0.15 -2.66
N SER A 89 -6.84 0.14 -3.55
CA SER A 89 -6.29 -0.80 -4.54
C SER A 89 -4.79 -0.52 -4.72
N PRO A 90 -4.04 -1.40 -5.40
CA PRO A 90 -2.65 -1.11 -5.67
C PRO A 90 -2.50 0.12 -6.56
N ARG A 91 -1.50 0.95 -6.24
CA ARG A 91 -1.20 2.15 -7.03
C ARG A 91 -0.57 1.76 -8.35
N TYR A 92 -1.04 2.40 -9.41
CA TYR A 92 -0.49 2.21 -10.76
C TYR A 92 0.94 2.74 -10.87
N TYR A 93 1.22 3.88 -10.23
CA TYR A 93 2.57 4.44 -10.19
C TYR A 93 3.44 3.71 -9.17
N TRP A 94 4.70 3.54 -9.52
CA TRP A 94 5.67 2.74 -8.77
C TRP A 94 6.20 3.44 -7.51
N GLN A 95 5.98 4.74 -7.37
CA GLN A 95 6.34 5.53 -6.18
C GLN A 95 5.10 5.80 -5.32
N CYS A 96 5.32 5.89 -4.01
CA CYS A 96 4.31 6.38 -3.07
C CYS A 96 4.12 7.90 -3.17
N PRO A 97 3.00 8.44 -2.63
CA PRO A 97 2.84 9.87 -2.45
C PRO A 97 4.00 10.52 -1.71
N CYS A 98 4.14 11.84 -1.87
CA CYS A 98 5.16 12.59 -1.14
C CYS A 98 4.96 12.45 0.38
N GLY A 99 6.06 12.32 1.11
CA GLY A 99 6.02 12.18 2.56
C GLY A 99 5.45 13.39 3.30
N PRO A 100 5.22 13.27 4.62
CA PRO A 100 4.67 14.35 5.43
C PRO A 100 5.44 15.67 5.26
N GLY A 101 4.72 16.76 4.99
CA GLY A 101 5.31 18.09 4.79
C GLY A 101 5.94 18.33 3.42
N LEU A 102 5.91 17.34 2.52
CA LEU A 102 6.35 17.47 1.13
C LEU A 102 5.15 17.59 0.20
N ARG A 103 5.35 18.25 -0.95
CA ARG A 103 4.34 18.38 -2.01
C ARG A 103 4.96 18.01 -3.35
N CYS A 104 4.16 17.38 -4.21
CA CYS A 104 4.58 17.14 -5.59
C CYS A 104 4.49 18.45 -6.38
N LEU A 105 5.63 18.98 -6.83
CA LEU A 105 5.70 20.22 -7.60
C LEU A 105 6.32 19.99 -8.99
N PRO A 106 5.81 20.64 -10.05
CA PRO A 106 6.39 20.54 -11.38
C PRO A 106 7.80 21.13 -11.41
N VAL A 107 8.71 20.51 -12.14
CA VAL A 107 10.07 21.07 -12.35
C VAL A 107 10.03 22.17 -13.42
N LYS A 108 9.20 22.00 -14.45
CA LYS A 108 8.93 22.96 -15.52
C LYS A 108 7.43 23.05 -15.80
N ARG A 109 7.01 24.16 -16.42
CA ARG A 109 5.62 24.31 -16.86
C ARG A 109 5.27 23.22 -17.88
N GLY A 110 4.18 22.51 -17.63
CA GLY A 110 3.68 21.45 -18.49
C GLY A 110 4.16 20.05 -18.13
N ASP A 111 5.02 19.90 -17.12
CA ASP A 111 5.45 18.58 -16.67
C ASP A 111 4.28 17.80 -16.04
N VAL A 112 4.24 16.49 -16.31
CA VAL A 112 3.33 15.52 -15.65
C VAL A 112 4.01 14.79 -14.50
N ILE A 113 5.34 14.73 -14.53
CA ILE A 113 6.19 14.22 -13.45
C ILE A 113 6.83 15.43 -12.76
N GLY A 114 6.57 15.54 -11.46
CA GLY A 114 7.17 16.54 -10.58
C GLY A 114 8.21 15.93 -9.67
N LYS A 115 8.60 16.74 -8.68
CA LYS A 115 9.51 16.36 -7.60
C LYS A 115 8.85 16.67 -6.25
N CYS A 116 9.09 15.82 -5.25
CA CYS A 116 8.64 16.08 -3.89
C CYS A 116 9.50 17.17 -3.25
N TRP A 117 8.90 18.29 -2.83
CA TRP A 117 9.60 19.40 -2.19
C TRP A 117 8.90 19.88 -0.92
N GLY A 118 9.69 20.33 0.05
CA GLY A 118 9.18 20.98 1.26
C GLY A 118 8.74 22.43 1.03
N PRO A 119 8.06 23.04 2.01
CA PRO A 119 7.73 24.46 1.98
C PRO A 119 9.00 25.32 1.87
N GLY A 120 9.09 26.11 0.79
CA GLY A 120 10.23 27.00 0.51
C GLY A 120 11.06 26.66 -0.74
N ARG A 121 10.78 25.52 -1.40
CA ARG A 121 11.46 25.09 -2.64
C ARG A 121 10.54 25.07 -3.89
N GLY A 122 9.40 25.76 -3.84
CA GLY A 122 8.40 25.80 -4.93
C GLY A 122 8.35 27.13 -5.67
#